data_AF-A0A7S2R2S7-F1
#
_entry.id   AF-A0A7S2R2S7-F1
#
_cell.length_a   1.000
_cell.length_b   1.000
_cell.length_c   1.000
_cell.angle_alpha   90.00
_cell.angle_beta   90.00
_cell.angle_gamma   90.00
#
_symmetry.space_group_name_H-M   'P 1'
#
loop_
_entity.id
_entity.type
_entity.pdbx_description
1 polymer ?
#
loop_
_entity_poly.entity_id
_entity_poly.type
_entity_poly.pdbx_seq_one_letter_code
_entity_poly.pdbx_strand_id
1 'polypeptide(L)'
;MYDEYPLKDLVRLLAFEDTNDARNACKHYNVCVKDVIVPSSSNQKIEMVYWKHSDFKEHMDPVKKTIVPLKPKKMLRSIESKLRGVTRLAVCRGGVSGAGATLSKPVKLTTIVHNANNSFKPTITNVHKVDDQIKELHRIKIEKERRIEEISAKKQLEENERRKEIELRRTMQVDREEAEKKRKEKQAQVKREEAERKKKEKQAQMEREKVEMRRIEKQAQIEKEEAERKRNEDQSRRRAEKIAAIQKKAEDEERKRIFCLEQARKREEEQRKLRKKLEVEERRRKEEERKQSELLQQKRKRIEEEKNREKKRQVELRLEIKWQKKINDSTKLLFLRIWRNRTNSKRFGIDGTQLSLQSIDSTFPSMTNPNKILPLLKYKRSRNIVATQSQSESQSLRQSFEEFFYRLSIDDRKVIDYGEIM
;
A
#
# COMPACT_ATOMS: atom_id res chain seq x y z
N MET A 1 11.56 -38.36 4.56
CA MET A 1 10.79 -37.13 4.87
C MET A 1 9.51 -37.19 4.06
N TYR A 2 8.38 -36.80 4.64
CA TYR A 2 7.13 -36.65 3.90
C TYR A 2 7.21 -35.35 3.09
N ASP A 3 6.72 -35.36 1.85
CA ASP A 3 6.72 -34.20 0.95
C ASP A 3 5.31 -33.59 0.75
N GLU A 4 4.37 -34.10 1.56
CA GLU A 4 2.96 -33.69 1.62
C GLU A 4 2.62 -33.33 3.07
N TYR A 5 1.83 -32.28 3.29
CA TYR A 5 1.41 -31.88 4.63
C TYR A 5 -0.04 -31.36 4.66
N PRO A 6 -0.88 -31.75 5.64
CA PRO A 6 -2.27 -31.28 5.70
C PRO A 6 -2.37 -29.77 5.90
N LEU A 7 -3.14 -29.09 5.05
CA LEU A 7 -3.35 -27.64 5.16
C LEU A 7 -3.97 -27.23 6.51
N LYS A 8 -4.83 -28.09 7.08
CA LYS A 8 -5.45 -27.88 8.40
C LYS A 8 -4.43 -27.82 9.54
N ASP A 9 -3.30 -28.53 9.41
CA ASP A 9 -2.22 -28.50 10.39
C ASP A 9 -1.21 -27.40 10.09
N LEU A 10 -1.03 -27.01 8.82
CA LEU A 10 -0.29 -25.79 8.45
C LEU A 10 -0.95 -24.54 9.05
N VAL A 11 -2.28 -24.47 9.05
CA VAL A 11 -3.06 -23.41 9.73
C VAL A 11 -2.77 -23.34 11.22
N ARG A 12 -2.58 -24.49 11.88
CA ARG A 12 -2.25 -24.57 13.32
C ARG A 12 -0.79 -24.17 13.57
N LEU A 13 0.14 -24.68 12.77
CA LEU A 13 1.58 -24.50 12.92
C LEU A 13 2.04 -23.06 12.67
N LEU A 14 1.52 -22.43 11.60
CA LEU A 14 1.87 -21.06 11.21
C LEU A 14 0.85 -20.02 11.72
N ALA A 15 -0.08 -20.43 12.59
CA ALA A 15 -1.11 -19.58 13.19
C ALA A 15 -1.93 -18.74 12.18
N PHE A 16 -2.21 -19.30 11.00
CA PHE A 16 -3.18 -18.70 10.07
C PHE A 16 -4.58 -18.63 10.71
N GLU A 17 -5.34 -17.62 10.31
CA GLU A 17 -6.70 -17.41 10.81
C GLU A 17 -7.65 -18.51 10.31
N ASP A 18 -7.66 -18.75 8.99
CA ASP A 18 -8.51 -19.71 8.28
C ASP A 18 -7.70 -20.63 7.33
N THR A 19 -8.27 -21.78 6.95
CA THR A 19 -7.77 -22.60 5.83
C THR A 19 -7.72 -21.82 4.51
N ASN A 20 -8.72 -20.97 4.26
CA ASN A 20 -8.72 -20.06 3.11
C ASN A 20 -7.55 -19.07 3.16
N ASP A 21 -7.07 -18.67 4.35
CA ASP A 21 -5.93 -17.76 4.47
C ASP A 21 -4.61 -18.47 4.14
N ALA A 22 -4.41 -19.66 4.72
CA ALA A 22 -3.29 -20.54 4.39
C ALA A 22 -3.27 -20.90 2.88
N ARG A 23 -4.42 -21.21 2.27
CA ARG A 23 -4.53 -21.48 0.83
C ARG A 23 -4.14 -20.27 -0.03
N ASN A 24 -4.54 -19.06 0.37
CA ASN A 24 -4.15 -17.82 -0.31
C ASN A 24 -2.65 -17.53 -0.16
N ALA A 25 -2.06 -17.77 1.01
CA ALA A 25 -0.62 -17.65 1.22
C ALA A 25 0.17 -18.68 0.38
N CYS A 26 -0.27 -19.95 0.33
CA CYS A 26 0.32 -20.97 -0.53
C CYS A 26 0.28 -20.53 -2.00
N LYS A 27 -0.89 -20.12 -2.50
CA LYS A 27 -1.07 -19.60 -3.87
C LYS A 27 -0.16 -18.39 -4.17
N HIS A 28 0.06 -17.51 -3.19
CA HIS A 28 0.92 -16.33 -3.36
C HIS A 28 2.39 -16.69 -3.59
N TYR A 29 2.91 -17.72 -2.89
CA TYR A 29 4.27 -18.22 -3.07
C TYR A 29 4.39 -19.34 -4.12
N ASN A 30 3.33 -19.55 -4.94
CA ASN A 30 3.18 -20.64 -5.91
C ASN A 30 3.27 -22.07 -5.32
N VAL A 31 3.08 -22.23 -4.01
CA VAL A 31 3.06 -23.53 -3.32
C VAL A 31 1.81 -24.31 -3.74
N CYS A 32 2.01 -25.55 -4.17
CA CYS A 32 0.94 -26.39 -4.70
C CYS A 32 0.07 -26.96 -3.58
N VAL A 33 -1.26 -26.83 -3.71
CA VAL A 33 -2.25 -27.42 -2.81
C VAL A 33 -3.22 -28.25 -3.65
N LYS A 34 -3.52 -29.48 -3.24
CA LYS A 34 -4.44 -30.39 -3.95
C LYS A 34 -5.45 -31.00 -2.98
N ASP A 35 -6.67 -31.22 -3.46
CA ASP A 35 -7.69 -32.01 -2.76
C ASP A 35 -7.34 -33.50 -2.89
N VAL A 36 -6.97 -34.16 -1.79
CA VAL A 36 -6.80 -35.61 -1.72
C VAL A 36 -8.04 -36.22 -1.08
N ILE A 37 -8.68 -37.18 -1.75
CA ILE A 37 -9.74 -38.00 -1.14
C ILE A 37 -9.06 -39.12 -0.36
N VAL A 38 -9.16 -39.08 0.96
CA VAL A 38 -8.62 -40.17 1.79
C VAL A 38 -9.64 -41.32 1.81
N PRO A 39 -9.24 -42.57 1.49
CA PRO A 39 -10.11 -43.74 1.53
C PRO A 39 -10.35 -44.22 2.97
N SER A 40 -11.00 -43.35 3.75
CA SER A 40 -11.60 -43.66 5.05
C SER A 40 -13.13 -43.60 4.92
N SER A 41 -13.84 -44.18 5.89
CA SER A 41 -15.29 -44.43 5.92
C SER A 41 -16.23 -43.21 5.76
N SER A 42 -15.70 -42.02 5.50
CA SER A 42 -16.44 -40.76 5.34
C SER A 42 -16.15 -40.01 4.03
N ASN A 43 -15.32 -40.55 3.12
CA ASN A 43 -14.96 -39.94 1.83
C ASN A 43 -14.53 -38.46 1.91
N GLN A 44 -13.90 -38.06 3.03
CA GLN A 44 -13.54 -36.66 3.26
C GLN A 44 -12.38 -36.24 2.35
N LYS A 45 -12.59 -35.13 1.63
CA LYS A 45 -11.53 -34.39 0.95
C LYS A 45 -10.65 -33.69 1.99
N ILE A 46 -9.34 -33.88 1.89
CA ILE A 46 -8.32 -33.22 2.70
C ILE A 46 -7.39 -32.45 1.76
N GLU A 47 -7.25 -31.16 2.01
CA GLU A 47 -6.29 -30.31 1.30
C GLU A 47 -4.88 -30.63 1.77
N MET A 48 -4.04 -31.12 0.84
CA MET A 48 -2.64 -31.45 1.06
C MET A 48 -1.75 -30.45 0.35
N VAL A 49 -0.70 -30.00 1.03
CA VAL A 49 0.29 -29.01 0.56
C VAL A 49 1.56 -29.74 0.12
N TYR A 50 2.06 -29.45 -1.07
CA TYR A 50 3.19 -30.14 -1.71
C TYR A 50 4.34 -29.16 -1.97
N TRP A 51 5.31 -29.10 -1.05
CA TRP A 51 6.41 -28.12 -1.13
C TRP A 51 7.51 -28.50 -2.14
N LYS A 52 7.83 -29.78 -2.32
CA LYS A 52 8.86 -30.22 -3.30
C LYS A 52 8.38 -30.15 -4.74
N HIS A 53 7.07 -30.17 -4.96
CA HIS A 53 6.45 -30.11 -6.29
C HIS A 53 5.92 -28.70 -6.61
N SER A 54 6.53 -27.68 -6.01
CA SER A 54 6.16 -26.27 -6.24
C SER A 54 7.38 -25.39 -6.40
N ASP A 55 7.37 -24.58 -7.46
CA ASP A 55 8.37 -23.54 -7.71
C ASP A 55 8.17 -22.37 -6.73
N PHE A 56 8.73 -22.49 -5.53
CA PHE A 56 8.63 -21.44 -4.50
C PHE A 56 9.16 -20.11 -5.05
N LYS A 57 8.24 -19.18 -5.30
CA LYS A 57 8.53 -17.92 -5.98
C LYS A 57 7.53 -16.86 -5.56
N GLU A 58 8.04 -15.70 -5.17
CA GLU A 58 7.24 -14.56 -4.76
C GLU A 58 6.37 -14.03 -5.91
N HIS A 59 5.15 -13.59 -5.61
CA HIS A 59 4.24 -13.06 -6.62
C HIS A 59 4.73 -11.69 -7.13
N MET A 60 4.95 -11.58 -8.44
CA MET A 60 5.41 -10.34 -9.08
C MET A 60 4.28 -9.72 -9.91
N ASP A 61 4.08 -8.40 -9.78
CA ASP A 61 3.16 -7.64 -10.63
C ASP A 61 3.57 -7.80 -12.11
N PRO A 62 2.74 -8.35 -13.01
CA PRO A 62 3.14 -8.62 -14.39
C PRO A 62 3.48 -7.33 -15.18
N VAL A 63 2.85 -6.21 -14.80
CA VAL A 63 3.08 -4.89 -15.42
C VAL A 63 4.28 -4.17 -14.81
N LYS A 64 4.49 -4.26 -13.49
CA LYS A 64 5.49 -3.46 -12.77
C LYS A 64 6.81 -4.20 -12.50
N LYS A 65 6.82 -5.53 -12.55
CA LYS A 65 7.92 -6.41 -12.12
C LYS A 65 8.36 -6.16 -10.66
N THR A 66 7.49 -5.61 -9.84
CA THR A 66 7.66 -5.47 -8.39
C THR A 66 7.11 -6.69 -7.67
N ILE A 67 7.80 -7.15 -6.64
CA ILE A 67 7.25 -8.13 -5.69
C ILE A 67 6.01 -7.50 -5.03
N VAL A 68 4.89 -8.22 -5.06
CA VAL A 68 3.65 -7.82 -4.40
C VAL A 68 3.72 -8.34 -2.97
N PRO A 69 3.82 -7.50 -1.93
CA PRO A 69 3.79 -7.99 -0.55
C PRO A 69 2.40 -8.53 -0.20
N LEU A 70 2.34 -9.66 0.53
CA LEU A 70 1.09 -10.10 1.15
C LEU A 70 0.57 -8.99 2.09
N LYS A 71 -0.66 -8.54 1.83
CA LYS A 71 -1.29 -7.50 2.65
C LYS A 71 -1.53 -8.04 4.07
N PRO A 72 -1.00 -7.40 5.13
CA PRO A 72 -1.19 -7.88 6.49
C PRO A 72 -2.67 -7.87 6.86
N LYS A 73 -3.17 -9.01 7.38
CA LYS A 73 -4.52 -9.17 7.89
C LYS A 73 -4.61 -8.90 9.39
N LYS A 74 -5.81 -8.59 9.86
CA LYS A 74 -6.14 -8.58 11.30
C LYS A 74 -6.14 -10.03 11.79
N MET A 75 -5.34 -10.32 12.81
CA MET A 75 -5.31 -11.64 13.45
C MET A 75 -6.44 -11.76 14.47
N LEU A 76 -7.64 -12.07 13.99
CA LEU A 76 -8.88 -12.07 14.77
C LEU A 76 -8.88 -13.11 15.89
N ARG A 77 -8.43 -14.33 15.59
CA ARG A 77 -8.41 -15.51 16.46
C ARG A 77 -7.35 -15.41 17.56
N SER A 78 -6.25 -14.69 17.33
CA SER A 78 -5.08 -14.70 18.23
C SER A 78 -4.74 -13.36 18.91
N ILE A 79 -4.94 -12.22 18.24
CA ILE A 79 -4.64 -10.88 18.79
C ILE A 79 -5.93 -10.16 19.17
N GLU A 80 -6.87 -9.99 18.23
CA GLU A 80 -8.11 -9.24 18.48
C GLU A 80 -9.01 -9.99 19.49
N SER A 81 -8.93 -11.33 19.52
CA SER A 81 -9.56 -12.18 20.53
C SER A 81 -9.07 -11.94 21.97
N LYS A 82 -7.86 -11.41 22.14
CA LYS A 82 -7.32 -10.94 23.43
C LYS A 82 -7.68 -9.48 23.71
N LEU A 83 -7.93 -8.68 22.67
CA LEU A 83 -8.30 -7.27 22.78
C LEU A 83 -9.78 -7.02 23.11
N ARG A 84 -10.65 -8.03 23.18
CA ARG A 84 -12.11 -7.98 23.46
C ARG A 84 -12.57 -6.81 24.37
N GLY A 85 -12.84 -5.62 23.80
CA GLY A 85 -13.31 -4.43 24.54
C GLY A 85 -12.23 -3.58 25.23
N VAL A 86 -10.96 -3.98 25.16
CA VAL A 86 -9.81 -3.21 25.66
C VAL A 86 -9.61 -1.97 24.80
N THR A 87 -9.56 -0.78 25.42
CA THR A 87 -9.32 0.46 24.68
C THR A 87 -7.85 0.57 24.24
N ARG A 88 -7.59 1.21 23.10
CA ARG A 88 -6.21 1.45 22.61
C ARG A 88 -5.33 2.16 23.65
N LEU A 89 -5.92 3.04 24.48
CA LEU A 89 -5.24 3.72 25.58
C LEU A 89 -4.83 2.75 26.72
N ALA A 90 -5.64 1.73 27.03
CA ALA A 90 -5.27 0.71 28.00
C ALA A 90 -4.09 -0.15 27.50
N VAL A 91 -4.06 -0.47 26.20
CA VAL A 91 -2.91 -1.15 25.57
C VAL A 91 -1.65 -0.29 25.66
N CYS A 92 -1.71 0.98 25.26
CA CYS A 92 -0.57 1.90 25.32
C CYS A 92 -0.09 2.23 26.75
N ARG A 93 -0.91 1.95 27.78
CA ARG A 93 -0.56 2.09 29.20
C ARG A 93 -0.13 0.76 29.85
N GLY A 94 0.03 -0.31 29.08
CA GLY A 94 0.47 -1.63 29.58
C GLY A 94 -0.60 -2.43 30.33
N GLY A 95 -1.84 -1.93 30.44
CA GLY A 95 -2.92 -2.50 31.27
C GLY A 95 -3.50 -3.85 30.80
N VAL A 96 -2.82 -4.52 29.87
CA VAL A 96 -3.15 -5.87 29.36
C VAL A 96 -1.95 -6.83 29.31
N SER A 97 -0.76 -6.39 29.74
CA SER A 97 0.44 -7.24 29.80
C SER A 97 0.62 -7.97 31.14
N GLY A 98 -0.44 -8.04 31.97
CA GLY A 98 -0.43 -8.72 33.26
C GLY A 98 -1.26 -10.01 33.27
N ALA A 99 -0.79 -11.04 33.96
CA ALA A 99 -1.60 -12.22 34.24
C ALA A 99 -2.76 -11.83 35.18
N GLY A 100 -4.00 -12.18 34.80
CA GLY A 100 -5.22 -11.90 35.59
C GLY A 100 -6.18 -10.84 35.02
N ALA A 101 -5.91 -10.24 33.86
CA ALA A 101 -6.77 -9.22 33.25
C ALA A 101 -8.08 -9.78 32.64
N THR A 102 -9.08 -10.07 33.48
CA THR A 102 -10.44 -10.47 33.05
C THR A 102 -11.47 -9.35 33.27
N LEU A 103 -12.28 -9.05 32.25
CA LEU A 103 -13.29 -7.99 32.28
C LEU A 103 -14.53 -8.36 33.12
N SER A 104 -15.02 -7.38 33.88
CA SER A 104 -16.29 -7.44 34.62
C SER A 104 -17.51 -7.23 33.69
N LYS A 105 -18.69 -7.72 34.13
CA LYS A 105 -19.91 -7.84 33.31
C LYS A 105 -20.71 -6.51 33.21
N PRO A 106 -21.42 -6.24 32.10
CA PRO A 106 -22.29 -5.07 31.93
C PRO A 106 -23.68 -5.22 32.57
N VAL A 107 -24.36 -4.08 32.80
CA VAL A 107 -25.63 -3.94 33.55
C VAL A 107 -26.81 -3.50 32.64
N LYS A 108 -28.07 -3.68 33.07
CA LYS A 108 -29.34 -3.29 32.37
C LYS A 108 -30.31 -2.53 33.31
N LEU A 109 -31.32 -1.81 32.77
CA LEU A 109 -32.31 -0.95 33.49
C LEU A 109 -33.73 -0.96 32.84
N THR A 110 -34.83 -0.67 33.58
CA THR A 110 -36.28 -0.80 33.17
C THR A 110 -37.33 0.05 34.00
N THR A 111 -38.65 0.05 33.62
CA THR A 111 -39.94 0.64 34.25
C THR A 111 -40.39 2.07 33.81
N ILE A 112 -41.61 2.68 34.03
CA ILE A 112 -42.89 2.44 34.82
C ILE A 112 -44.19 3.12 34.17
N VAL A 113 -45.39 3.22 34.83
CA VAL A 113 -46.76 3.51 34.23
C VAL A 113 -47.82 4.24 35.18
N HIS A 114 -48.95 4.89 34.70
CA HIS A 114 -50.39 4.99 35.27
C HIS A 114 -51.37 6.26 35.08
N ASN A 115 -52.58 6.41 35.75
CA ASN A 115 -53.95 6.85 35.19
C ASN A 115 -55.18 7.37 36.15
N ALA A 116 -56.36 7.98 35.70
CA ALA A 116 -57.86 8.07 36.22
C ALA A 116 -58.72 9.32 36.88
N ASN A 117 -60.12 9.26 37.17
CA ASN A 117 -61.23 10.39 37.39
C ASN A 117 -62.64 10.24 38.29
N ASN A 118 -63.53 11.31 38.64
CA ASN A 118 -65.11 11.58 38.86
C ASN A 118 -66.20 11.48 40.14
N SER A 119 -67.35 12.31 40.34
CA SER A 119 -68.75 12.14 41.14
C SER A 119 -69.80 13.36 41.64
N PHE A 120 -71.18 13.26 42.06
CA PHE A 120 -72.19 14.20 42.89
C PHE A 120 -73.88 14.20 42.85
N LYS A 121 -74.81 14.58 43.89
CA LYS A 121 -76.31 15.19 43.90
C LYS A 121 -77.41 15.26 45.18
N PRO A 122 -78.63 16.03 45.23
CA PRO A 122 -79.71 16.31 46.39
C PRO A 122 -81.37 16.51 46.23
N THR A 123 -82.34 16.85 47.23
CA THR A 123 -83.94 17.01 47.19
C THR A 123 -84.89 17.68 48.41
N ILE A 124 -86.28 18.01 48.37
CA ILE A 124 -87.33 18.70 49.38
C ILE A 124 -88.98 18.47 49.20
N THR A 125 -90.23 18.91 49.76
CA THR A 125 -91.06 19.80 50.81
C THR A 125 -92.71 19.63 51.00
N ASN A 126 -93.57 20.24 51.98
CA ASN A 126 -95.11 20.71 52.04
C ASN A 126 -96.19 20.35 53.27
N VAL A 127 -97.49 20.80 53.69
CA VAL A 127 -98.62 21.93 53.64
C VAL A 127 -99.88 21.97 54.77
N HIS A 128 -101.25 22.38 54.63
CA HIS A 128 -102.29 23.04 55.67
C HIS A 128 -103.98 22.97 55.60
N LYS A 129 -104.94 23.41 56.59
CA LYS A 129 -106.55 23.48 56.62
C LYS A 129 -107.48 24.24 57.80
N VAL A 130 -108.87 24.59 57.72
CA VAL A 130 -109.97 25.18 58.74
C VAL A 130 -111.59 24.83 58.55
N ASP A 131 -112.88 25.33 58.99
CA ASP A 131 -113.74 26.37 59.85
C ASP A 131 -115.42 26.20 59.99
N ASP A 132 -116.34 26.86 60.88
CA ASP A 132 -117.97 26.93 60.93
C ASP A 132 -118.95 27.66 62.12
N GLN A 133 -120.34 28.01 62.00
CA GLN A 133 -121.63 28.17 62.95
C GLN A 133 -122.85 29.25 62.68
N ILE A 134 -124.23 28.98 62.75
CA ILE A 134 -125.44 29.98 62.65
C ILE A 134 -126.88 29.57 63.26
N LYS A 135 -127.74 30.47 63.88
CA LYS A 135 -129.28 30.43 63.82
C LYS A 135 -130.28 31.54 64.36
N GLU A 136 -129.94 32.49 65.25
CA GLU A 136 -130.88 33.25 66.15
C GLU A 136 -131.95 34.25 65.56
N LEU A 137 -132.20 34.30 64.25
CA LEU A 137 -132.68 35.54 63.60
C LEU A 137 -134.18 35.94 63.72
N HIS A 138 -135.12 35.04 64.06
CA HIS A 138 -136.50 35.20 63.57
C HIS A 138 -137.47 36.01 64.45
N ARG A 139 -137.22 36.20 65.76
CA ARG A 139 -138.14 36.96 66.66
C ARG A 139 -138.02 38.48 66.51
N ILE A 140 -136.89 38.97 66.00
CA ILE A 140 -136.56 40.40 65.87
C ILE A 140 -137.39 41.10 64.74
N LYS A 141 -138.21 40.35 63.99
CA LYS A 141 -138.79 40.80 62.71
C LYS A 141 -139.92 41.84 62.84
N ILE A 142 -140.88 41.64 63.73
CA ILE A 142 -142.15 42.41 63.73
C ILE A 142 -141.96 43.83 64.33
N GLU A 143 -141.26 43.94 65.46
CA GLU A 143 -140.93 45.22 66.11
C GLU A 143 -140.13 46.17 65.19
N LYS A 144 -139.42 45.61 64.20
CA LYS A 144 -138.68 46.40 63.20
C LYS A 144 -139.59 47.12 62.21
N GLU A 145 -140.75 46.58 61.86
CA GLU A 145 -141.50 47.04 60.68
C GLU A 145 -142.07 48.47 60.88
N ARG A 146 -142.62 48.80 62.04
CA ARG A 146 -142.99 50.21 62.36
C ARG A 146 -141.80 51.16 62.44
N ARG A 147 -140.65 50.70 62.95
CA ARG A 147 -139.41 51.51 62.94
C ARG A 147 -138.85 51.67 61.54
N ILE A 148 -139.09 50.73 60.62
CA ILE A 148 -138.60 50.80 59.24
C ILE A 148 -139.27 51.94 58.47
N GLU A 149 -140.56 52.22 58.64
CA GLU A 149 -141.25 53.29 57.91
C GLU A 149 -140.73 54.69 58.31
N GLU A 150 -140.66 55.00 59.60
CA GLU A 150 -140.14 56.30 60.08
C GLU A 150 -138.64 56.48 59.79
N ILE A 151 -137.86 55.39 59.82
CA ILE A 151 -136.47 55.38 59.36
C ILE A 151 -136.38 55.54 57.83
N SER A 152 -137.36 55.06 57.05
CA SER A 152 -137.32 55.14 55.58
C SER A 152 -137.41 56.59 55.08
N ALA A 153 -138.27 57.41 55.69
CA ALA A 153 -138.40 58.83 55.33
C ALA A 153 -137.10 59.61 55.60
N LYS A 154 -136.46 59.40 56.76
CA LYS A 154 -135.14 59.99 57.06
C LYS A 154 -134.03 59.45 56.16
N LYS A 155 -134.05 58.15 55.84
CA LYS A 155 -133.10 57.55 54.89
C LYS A 155 -133.22 58.11 53.48
N GLN A 156 -134.41 58.44 52.98
CA GLN A 156 -134.53 59.02 51.63
C GLN A 156 -133.87 60.40 51.51
N LEU A 157 -133.89 61.21 52.57
CA LEU A 157 -133.12 62.46 52.62
C LEU A 157 -131.62 62.17 52.70
N GLU A 158 -131.20 61.34 53.66
CA GLU A 158 -129.79 61.00 53.86
C GLU A 158 -129.16 60.30 52.64
N GLU A 159 -129.91 59.46 51.92
CA GLU A 159 -129.47 58.80 50.71
C GLU A 159 -129.30 59.78 49.54
N ASN A 160 -130.15 60.81 49.44
CA ASN A 160 -129.99 61.85 48.41
C ASN A 160 -128.77 62.75 48.66
N GLU A 161 -128.38 62.97 49.92
CA GLU A 161 -127.11 63.65 50.26
C GLU A 161 -125.91 62.73 50.00
N ARG A 162 -125.97 61.47 50.44
CA ARG A 162 -124.95 60.45 50.17
C ARG A 162 -124.75 60.20 48.67
N ARG A 163 -125.81 60.26 47.84
CA ARG A 163 -125.71 60.15 46.37
C ARG A 163 -124.88 61.28 45.79
N LYS A 164 -125.07 62.53 46.23
CA LYS A 164 -124.26 63.69 45.82
C LYS A 164 -122.81 63.57 46.28
N GLU A 165 -122.56 63.08 47.50
CA GLU A 165 -121.19 62.83 47.98
C GLU A 165 -120.49 61.72 47.18
N ILE A 166 -121.20 60.63 46.85
CA ILE A 166 -120.69 59.52 46.03
C ILE A 166 -120.38 59.98 44.60
N GLU A 167 -121.21 60.85 44.02
CA GLU A 167 -120.97 61.43 42.69
C GLU A 167 -119.72 62.33 42.69
N LEU A 168 -119.57 63.19 43.70
CA LEU A 168 -118.38 64.04 43.89
C LEU A 168 -117.09 63.21 44.15
N ARG A 169 -117.20 62.08 44.87
CA ARG A 169 -116.08 61.15 45.04
C ARG A 169 -115.72 60.44 43.75
N ARG A 170 -116.70 60.10 42.89
CA ARG A 170 -116.47 59.43 41.60
C ARG A 170 -115.74 60.31 40.60
N THR A 171 -116.13 61.59 40.46
CA THR A 171 -115.41 62.53 39.59
C THR A 171 -113.95 62.70 40.04
N MET A 172 -113.72 62.94 41.34
CA MET A 172 -112.38 63.00 41.93
C MET A 172 -111.54 61.72 41.78
N GLN A 173 -112.16 60.54 41.64
CA GLN A 173 -111.46 59.29 41.36
C GLN A 173 -111.07 59.17 39.89
N VAL A 174 -111.96 59.51 38.95
CA VAL A 174 -111.68 59.50 37.50
C VAL A 174 -110.52 60.47 37.17
N ASP A 175 -110.55 61.68 37.70
CA ASP A 175 -109.48 62.67 37.49
C ASP A 175 -108.11 62.19 38.00
N ARG A 176 -108.09 61.47 39.13
CA ARG A 176 -106.87 60.85 39.68
C ARG A 176 -106.37 59.70 38.80
N GLU A 177 -107.26 58.82 38.33
CA GLU A 177 -106.87 57.72 37.45
C GLU A 177 -106.34 58.20 36.09
N GLU A 178 -106.96 59.24 35.51
CA GLU A 178 -106.47 59.89 34.30
C GLU A 178 -105.06 60.48 34.50
N ALA A 179 -104.86 61.22 35.59
CA ALA A 179 -103.55 61.80 35.92
C ALA A 179 -102.48 60.72 36.16
N GLU A 180 -102.85 59.58 36.76
CA GLU A 180 -101.92 58.47 37.00
C GLU A 180 -101.60 57.69 35.71
N LYS A 181 -102.60 57.43 34.84
CA LYS A 181 -102.39 56.85 33.50
C LYS A 181 -101.44 57.72 32.67
N LYS A 182 -101.69 59.03 32.59
CA LYS A 182 -100.85 60.01 31.88
C LYS A 182 -99.42 60.13 32.46
N ARG A 183 -99.21 59.83 33.75
CA ARG A 183 -97.87 59.70 34.35
C ARG A 183 -97.18 58.37 34.00
N LYS A 184 -97.89 57.25 34.10
CA LYS A 184 -97.37 55.90 33.79
C LYS A 184 -96.97 55.78 32.32
N GLU A 185 -97.75 56.34 31.40
CA GLU A 185 -97.47 56.35 29.97
C GLU A 185 -96.19 57.14 29.63
N LYS A 186 -96.04 58.36 30.16
CA LYS A 186 -94.81 59.16 29.99
C LYS A 186 -93.57 58.47 30.56
N GLN A 187 -93.67 57.81 31.72
CA GLN A 187 -92.57 57.00 32.25
C GLN A 187 -92.24 55.77 31.38
N ALA A 188 -93.24 55.13 30.77
CA ALA A 188 -93.02 54.01 29.86
C ALA A 188 -92.34 54.46 28.54
N GLN A 189 -92.70 55.64 28.02
CA GLN A 189 -92.10 56.22 26.83
C GLN A 189 -90.62 56.55 27.05
N VAL A 190 -90.28 57.28 28.12
CA VAL A 190 -88.88 57.60 28.47
C VAL A 190 -88.03 56.34 28.64
N LYS A 191 -88.57 55.31 29.32
CA LYS A 191 -87.86 54.02 29.49
C LYS A 191 -87.64 53.26 28.18
N ARG A 192 -88.52 53.41 27.18
CA ARG A 192 -88.33 52.83 25.83
C ARG A 192 -87.23 53.55 25.07
N GLU A 193 -87.25 54.89 25.06
CA GLU A 193 -86.23 55.70 24.39
C GLU A 193 -84.83 55.51 25.00
N GLU A 194 -84.73 55.46 26.33
CA GLU A 194 -83.46 55.20 27.04
C GLU A 194 -82.91 53.79 26.73
N ALA A 195 -83.77 52.78 26.69
CA ALA A 195 -83.40 51.41 26.34
C ALA A 195 -82.97 51.28 24.85
N GLU A 196 -83.56 52.06 23.95
CA GLU A 196 -83.16 52.07 22.53
C GLU A 196 -81.81 52.78 22.34
N ARG A 197 -81.57 53.92 23.00
CA ARG A 197 -80.26 54.59 23.00
C ARG A 197 -79.16 53.65 23.50
N LYS A 198 -79.37 52.98 24.64
CA LYS A 198 -78.41 52.01 25.21
C LYS A 198 -78.19 50.77 24.34
N LYS A 199 -79.11 50.40 23.45
CA LYS A 199 -78.90 49.34 22.44
C LYS A 199 -78.02 49.84 21.29
N LYS A 200 -78.32 51.02 20.73
CA LYS A 200 -77.55 51.61 19.62
C LYS A 200 -76.11 51.92 20.03
N GLU A 201 -75.91 52.43 21.24
CA GLU A 201 -74.58 52.70 21.82
C GLU A 201 -73.74 51.43 21.96
N LYS A 202 -74.31 50.34 22.50
CA LYS A 202 -73.62 49.05 22.61
C LYS A 202 -73.32 48.41 21.25
N GLN A 203 -74.18 48.57 20.26
CA GLN A 203 -73.89 48.13 18.89
C GLN A 203 -72.71 48.93 18.29
N ALA A 204 -72.70 50.26 18.46
CA ALA A 204 -71.61 51.10 17.98
C ALA A 204 -70.26 50.82 18.67
N GLN A 205 -70.25 50.48 19.97
CA GLN A 205 -69.04 50.01 20.67
C GLN A 205 -68.55 48.67 20.10
N MET A 206 -69.45 47.67 20.00
CA MET A 206 -69.12 46.34 19.46
C MET A 206 -68.63 46.37 18.00
N GLU A 207 -69.05 47.34 17.19
CA GLU A 207 -68.51 47.54 15.84
C GLU A 207 -67.13 48.21 15.84
N ARG A 208 -66.91 49.22 16.69
CA ARG A 208 -65.60 49.87 16.84
C ARG A 208 -64.53 48.87 17.29
N GLU A 209 -64.80 48.09 18.33
CA GLU A 209 -63.89 47.04 18.81
C GLU A 209 -63.58 46.00 17.73
N LYS A 210 -64.58 45.58 16.94
CA LYS A 210 -64.37 44.66 15.81
C LYS A 210 -63.52 45.25 14.68
N VAL A 211 -63.65 46.56 14.41
CA VAL A 211 -62.83 47.24 13.41
C VAL A 211 -61.39 47.42 13.90
N GLU A 212 -61.21 47.73 15.18
CA GLU A 212 -59.91 47.91 15.82
C GLU A 212 -59.13 46.59 15.94
N MET A 213 -59.76 45.53 16.44
CA MET A 213 -59.18 44.18 16.44
C MET A 213 -58.78 43.70 15.05
N ARG A 214 -59.58 43.99 14.01
CA ARG A 214 -59.26 43.68 12.60
C ARG A 214 -58.11 44.53 12.03
N ARG A 215 -57.78 45.69 12.62
CA ARG A 215 -56.58 46.46 12.26
C ARG A 215 -55.34 45.86 12.91
N ILE A 216 -55.41 45.58 14.22
CA ILE A 216 -54.34 44.96 15.00
C ILE A 216 -53.98 43.58 14.42
N GLU A 217 -54.97 42.74 14.10
CA GLU A 217 -54.76 41.42 13.49
C GLU A 217 -54.05 41.51 12.13
N LYS A 218 -54.43 42.48 11.28
CA LYS A 218 -53.78 42.70 9.98
C LYS A 218 -52.35 43.22 10.12
N GLN A 219 -52.10 44.15 11.05
CA GLN A 219 -50.74 44.62 11.33
C GLN A 219 -49.87 43.48 11.85
N ALA A 220 -50.37 42.68 12.80
CA ALA A 220 -49.67 41.51 13.31
C ALA A 220 -49.47 40.38 12.28
N GLN A 221 -50.28 40.30 11.21
CA GLN A 221 -50.03 39.42 10.06
C GLN A 221 -48.90 39.96 9.17
N ILE A 222 -48.93 41.26 8.84
CA ILE A 222 -47.89 41.91 8.02
C ILE A 222 -46.51 41.84 8.69
N GLU A 223 -46.44 42.13 9.99
CA GLU A 223 -45.18 42.04 10.76
C GLU A 223 -44.63 40.60 10.80
N LYS A 224 -45.49 39.59 10.92
CA LYS A 224 -45.07 38.17 10.86
C LYS A 224 -44.55 37.81 9.47
N GLU A 225 -45.22 38.23 8.41
CA GLU A 225 -44.80 37.93 7.04
C GLU A 225 -43.48 38.63 6.69
N GLU A 226 -43.29 39.89 7.09
CA GLU A 226 -42.00 40.58 6.97
C GLU A 226 -40.88 39.91 7.77
N ALA A 227 -41.17 39.51 9.01
CA ALA A 227 -40.18 38.82 9.86
C ALA A 227 -39.79 37.45 9.27
N GLU A 228 -40.72 36.73 8.66
CA GLU A 228 -40.47 35.47 7.98
C GLU A 228 -39.69 35.66 6.67
N ARG A 229 -40.07 36.65 5.84
CA ARG A 229 -39.31 37.05 4.63
C ARG A 229 -37.86 37.40 4.97
N LYS A 230 -37.64 38.25 5.98
CA LYS A 230 -36.31 38.65 6.47
C LYS A 230 -35.51 37.45 6.99
N ARG A 231 -36.12 36.52 7.75
CA ARG A 231 -35.46 35.28 8.19
C ARG A 231 -35.07 34.36 7.03
N ASN A 232 -35.89 34.30 5.99
CA ASN A 232 -35.62 33.48 4.80
C ASN A 232 -34.52 34.09 3.91
N GLU A 233 -34.44 35.41 3.77
CA GLU A 233 -33.30 36.10 3.16
C GLU A 233 -32.00 35.89 3.96
N ASP A 234 -32.02 36.07 5.28
CA ASP A 234 -30.85 35.85 6.13
C ASP A 234 -30.35 34.40 6.03
N GLN A 235 -31.28 33.44 5.97
CA GLN A 235 -30.93 32.04 5.81
C GLN A 235 -30.45 31.70 4.40
N SER A 236 -30.94 32.35 3.34
CA SER A 236 -30.44 32.15 1.97
C SER A 236 -29.06 32.76 1.78
N ARG A 237 -28.80 33.98 2.29
CA ARG A 237 -27.48 34.63 2.32
C ARG A 237 -26.46 33.76 3.07
N ARG A 238 -26.77 33.31 4.29
CA ARG A 238 -25.90 32.41 5.08
C ARG A 238 -25.69 31.03 4.44
N ARG A 239 -26.56 30.58 3.52
CA ARG A 239 -26.32 29.36 2.70
C ARG A 239 -25.38 29.68 1.54
N ALA A 240 -25.60 30.78 0.81
CA ALA A 240 -24.76 31.23 -0.29
C ALA A 240 -23.31 31.53 0.15
N GLU A 241 -23.12 32.25 1.26
CA GLU A 241 -21.81 32.52 1.87
C GLU A 241 -21.06 31.23 2.22
N LYS A 242 -21.75 30.23 2.78
CA LYS A 242 -21.15 28.93 3.08
C LYS A 242 -20.73 28.17 1.83
N ILE A 243 -21.53 28.21 0.76
CA ILE A 243 -21.20 27.58 -0.52
C ILE A 243 -19.96 28.27 -1.14
N ALA A 244 -19.95 29.60 -1.20
CA ALA A 244 -18.80 30.37 -1.70
C ALA A 244 -17.53 30.14 -0.88
N ALA A 245 -17.65 30.07 0.46
CA ALA A 245 -16.52 29.76 1.35
C ALA A 245 -16.00 28.32 1.20
N ILE A 246 -16.84 27.37 0.81
CA ILE A 246 -16.44 25.99 0.49
C ILE A 246 -15.73 25.96 -0.88
N GLN A 247 -16.30 26.62 -1.90
CA GLN A 247 -15.70 26.72 -3.24
C GLN A 247 -14.31 27.35 -3.19
N LYS A 248 -14.16 28.50 -2.52
CA LYS A 248 -12.87 29.17 -2.37
C LYS A 248 -11.82 28.30 -1.65
N LYS A 249 -12.22 27.53 -0.64
CA LYS A 249 -11.34 26.56 0.03
C LYS A 249 -10.91 25.42 -0.89
N ALA A 250 -11.81 24.92 -1.74
CA ALA A 250 -11.50 23.90 -2.74
C ALA A 250 -10.49 24.43 -3.77
N GLU A 251 -10.69 25.64 -4.31
CA GLU A 251 -9.73 26.29 -5.20
C GLU A 251 -8.36 26.49 -4.53
N ASP A 252 -8.32 26.97 -3.29
CA ASP A 252 -7.06 27.15 -2.55
C ASP A 252 -6.35 25.81 -2.27
N GLU A 253 -7.09 24.71 -2.11
CA GLU A 253 -6.51 23.36 -2.04
C GLU A 253 -6.00 22.86 -3.40
N GLU A 254 -6.73 23.06 -4.49
CA GLU A 254 -6.28 22.65 -5.82
C GLU A 254 -5.04 23.43 -6.27
N ARG A 255 -4.98 24.74 -6.02
CA ARG A 255 -3.79 25.58 -6.24
C ARG A 255 -2.58 25.04 -5.46
N LYS A 256 -2.77 24.62 -4.19
CA LYS A 256 -1.71 23.99 -3.38
C LYS A 256 -1.29 22.62 -3.93
N ARG A 257 -2.24 21.79 -4.37
CA ARG A 257 -1.95 20.47 -4.98
C ARG A 257 -1.14 20.63 -6.28
N ILE A 258 -1.53 21.55 -7.15
CA ILE A 258 -0.82 21.87 -8.40
C ILE A 258 0.59 22.37 -8.10
N PHE A 259 0.75 23.33 -7.18
CA PHE A 259 2.07 23.85 -6.77
C PHE A 259 2.99 22.76 -6.20
N CYS A 260 2.46 21.86 -5.36
CA CYS A 260 3.21 20.73 -4.82
C CYS A 260 3.64 19.74 -5.91
N LEU A 261 2.76 19.44 -6.88
CA LEU A 261 3.08 18.57 -8.02
C LEU A 261 4.14 19.20 -8.94
N GLU A 262 4.08 20.50 -9.17
CA GLU A 262 5.08 21.22 -9.97
C GLU A 262 6.45 21.26 -9.27
N GLN A 263 6.48 21.53 -7.97
CA GLN A 263 7.71 21.48 -7.16
C GLN A 263 8.29 20.05 -7.10
N ALA A 264 7.44 19.02 -7.03
CA ALA A 264 7.87 17.63 -7.11
C ALA A 264 8.50 17.30 -8.48
N ARG A 265 7.86 17.70 -9.59
CA ARG A 265 8.41 17.53 -10.95
C ARG A 265 9.77 18.21 -11.12
N LYS A 266 9.94 19.42 -10.62
CA LYS A 266 11.22 20.16 -10.67
C LYS A 266 12.33 19.39 -9.93
N ARG A 267 12.07 18.90 -8.71
CA ARG A 267 13.01 18.05 -7.95
C ARG A 267 13.32 16.72 -8.65
N GLU A 268 12.33 16.09 -9.28
CA GLU A 268 12.53 14.86 -10.04
C GLU A 268 13.41 15.10 -11.27
N GLU A 269 13.19 16.19 -12.01
CA GLU A 269 14.00 16.56 -13.17
C GLU A 269 15.44 16.92 -12.77
N GLU A 270 15.63 17.63 -11.66
CA GLU A 270 16.94 17.90 -11.06
C GLU A 270 17.67 16.62 -10.65
N GLN A 271 16.99 15.69 -9.96
CA GLN A 271 17.56 14.37 -9.66
C GLN A 271 17.88 13.58 -10.93
N ARG A 272 17.06 13.67 -11.98
CA ARG A 272 17.31 12.99 -13.26
C ARG A 272 18.50 13.60 -14.00
N LYS A 273 18.69 14.93 -13.94
CA LYS A 273 19.89 15.63 -14.44
C LYS A 273 21.14 15.24 -13.64
N LEU A 274 21.04 15.15 -12.31
CA LEU A 274 22.14 14.75 -11.43
C LEU A 274 22.56 13.28 -11.68
N ARG A 275 21.59 12.35 -11.75
CA ARG A 275 21.84 10.94 -12.10
C ARG A 275 22.53 10.80 -13.46
N LYS A 276 22.08 11.54 -14.48
CA LYS A 276 22.75 11.55 -15.80
C LYS A 276 24.18 12.08 -15.74
N LYS A 277 24.46 13.13 -14.95
CA LYS A 277 25.83 13.64 -14.75
C LYS A 277 26.73 12.57 -14.10
N LEU A 278 26.26 11.95 -13.02
CA LEU A 278 26.99 10.88 -12.32
C LEU A 278 27.23 9.67 -13.23
N GLU A 279 26.23 9.25 -14.02
CA GLU A 279 26.37 8.13 -14.97
C GLU A 279 27.41 8.44 -16.07
N VAL A 280 27.43 9.66 -16.60
CA VAL A 280 28.44 10.10 -17.58
C VAL A 280 29.83 10.16 -16.95
N GLU A 281 29.96 10.62 -15.71
CA GLU A 281 31.23 10.62 -14.98
C GLU A 281 31.73 9.20 -14.67
N GLU A 282 30.85 8.30 -14.23
CA GLU A 282 31.16 6.90 -13.99
C GLU A 282 31.60 6.17 -15.27
N ARG A 283 30.93 6.43 -16.40
CA ARG A 283 31.34 5.94 -17.73
C ARG A 283 32.73 6.44 -18.09
N ARG A 284 33.05 7.72 -17.87
CA ARG A 284 34.40 8.28 -18.11
C ARG A 284 35.46 7.65 -17.24
N ARG A 285 35.23 7.53 -15.92
CA ARG A 285 36.14 6.85 -14.99
C ARG A 285 36.44 5.42 -15.43
N LYS A 286 35.41 4.65 -15.81
CA LYS A 286 35.55 3.28 -16.35
C LYS A 286 36.29 3.20 -17.69
N GLU A 287 36.19 4.23 -18.52
CA GLU A 287 36.95 4.32 -19.78
C GLU A 287 38.43 4.66 -19.52
N GLU A 288 38.69 5.54 -18.57
CA GLU A 288 40.04 5.91 -18.11
C GLU A 288 40.74 4.71 -17.41
N GLU A 289 40.03 3.97 -16.55
CA GLU A 289 40.49 2.69 -15.96
C GLU A 289 40.83 1.65 -17.04
N ARG A 290 39.98 1.48 -18.07
CA ARG A 290 40.26 0.58 -19.19
C ARG A 290 41.54 0.98 -19.92
N LYS A 291 41.68 2.24 -20.31
CA LYS A 291 42.89 2.78 -20.97
C LYS A 291 44.15 2.58 -20.12
N GLN A 292 44.07 2.78 -18.81
CA GLN A 292 45.18 2.49 -17.90
C GLN A 292 45.50 0.99 -17.85
N SER A 293 44.49 0.12 -17.76
CA SER A 293 44.67 -1.34 -17.74
C SER A 293 45.28 -1.87 -19.04
N GLU A 294 44.87 -1.35 -20.20
CA GLU A 294 45.42 -1.68 -21.52
C GLU A 294 46.88 -1.22 -21.63
N LEU A 295 47.19 -0.01 -21.18
CA LEU A 295 48.55 0.52 -21.17
C LEU A 295 49.48 -0.29 -20.22
N LEU A 296 48.97 -0.77 -19.09
CA LEU A 296 49.68 -1.68 -18.20
C LEU A 296 49.88 -3.07 -18.85
N GLN A 297 48.88 -3.61 -19.56
CA GLN A 297 49.04 -4.86 -20.32
C GLN A 297 50.07 -4.72 -21.45
N GLN A 298 50.07 -3.61 -22.19
CA GLN A 298 51.07 -3.34 -23.23
C GLN A 298 52.48 -3.23 -22.63
N LYS A 299 52.65 -2.55 -21.49
CA LYS A 299 53.94 -2.51 -20.76
C LYS A 299 54.40 -3.91 -20.33
N ARG A 300 53.51 -4.74 -19.79
CA ARG A 300 53.82 -6.14 -19.44
C ARG A 300 54.27 -6.96 -20.65
N LYS A 301 53.53 -6.89 -21.77
CA LYS A 301 53.89 -7.59 -23.02
C LYS A 301 55.27 -7.17 -23.55
N ARG A 302 55.59 -5.87 -23.55
CA ARG A 302 56.93 -5.38 -23.97
C ARG A 302 58.05 -5.93 -23.09
N ILE A 303 57.88 -5.92 -21.76
CA ILE A 303 58.86 -6.47 -20.80
C ILE A 303 59.04 -7.99 -20.98
N GLU A 304 57.96 -8.71 -21.30
CA GLU A 304 57.99 -10.15 -21.56
C GLU A 304 58.66 -10.50 -22.89
N GLU A 305 58.35 -9.75 -23.96
CA GLU A 305 59.07 -9.83 -25.24
C GLU A 305 60.56 -9.56 -25.08
N GLU A 306 60.94 -8.52 -24.33
CA GLU A 306 62.33 -8.14 -24.08
C GLU A 306 63.09 -9.25 -23.34
N LYS A 307 62.51 -9.80 -22.25
CA LYS A 307 63.06 -10.97 -21.54
C LYS A 307 63.18 -12.20 -22.44
N ASN A 308 62.26 -12.39 -23.39
CA ASN A 308 62.32 -13.51 -24.32
C ASN A 308 63.36 -13.29 -25.45
N ARG A 309 63.60 -12.05 -25.88
CA ARG A 309 64.73 -11.68 -26.76
C ARG A 309 66.08 -11.88 -26.04
N GLU A 310 66.16 -11.52 -24.76
CA GLU A 310 67.36 -11.73 -23.94
C GLU A 310 67.66 -13.23 -23.74
N LYS A 311 66.66 -14.05 -23.40
CA LYS A 311 66.81 -15.52 -23.34
C LYS A 311 67.33 -16.11 -24.66
N LYS A 312 66.83 -15.65 -25.81
CA LYS A 312 67.33 -16.08 -27.13
C LYS A 312 68.80 -15.75 -27.30
N ARG A 313 69.21 -14.50 -27.05
CA ARG A 313 70.63 -14.08 -27.06
C ARG A 313 71.51 -14.92 -26.14
N GLN A 314 71.04 -15.26 -24.94
CA GLN A 314 71.78 -16.12 -24.02
C GLN A 314 71.92 -17.58 -24.53
N VAL A 315 70.94 -18.09 -25.28
CA VAL A 315 71.04 -19.41 -25.95
C VAL A 315 71.97 -19.34 -27.15
N GLU A 316 71.87 -18.30 -27.97
CA GLU A 316 72.74 -18.03 -29.12
C GLU A 316 74.21 -17.96 -28.69
N LEU A 317 74.56 -17.16 -27.68
CA LEU A 317 75.91 -17.07 -27.11
C LEU A 317 76.41 -18.42 -26.55
N ARG A 318 75.54 -19.20 -25.91
CA ARG A 318 75.90 -20.56 -25.42
C ARG A 318 76.15 -21.55 -26.56
N LEU A 319 75.49 -21.39 -27.71
CA LEU A 319 75.74 -22.18 -28.91
C LEU A 319 77.04 -21.72 -29.59
N GLU A 320 77.28 -20.42 -29.69
CA GLU A 320 78.51 -19.86 -30.25
C GLU A 320 79.75 -20.32 -29.48
N ILE A 321 79.75 -20.24 -28.15
CA ILE A 321 80.85 -20.73 -27.30
C ILE A 321 81.10 -22.24 -27.52
N LYS A 322 80.03 -23.04 -27.71
CA LYS A 322 80.16 -24.47 -28.05
C LYS A 322 80.77 -24.68 -29.44
N TRP A 323 80.39 -23.86 -30.43
CA TRP A 323 80.96 -23.90 -31.79
C TRP A 323 82.43 -23.49 -31.79
N GLN A 324 82.79 -22.37 -31.16
CA GLN A 324 84.18 -21.94 -30.98
C GLN A 324 85.01 -23.02 -30.30
N LYS A 325 84.48 -23.70 -29.28
CA LYS A 325 85.16 -24.86 -28.66
C LYS A 325 85.35 -26.02 -29.64
N LYS A 326 84.30 -26.45 -30.36
CA LYS A 326 84.39 -27.51 -31.40
C LYS A 326 85.44 -27.17 -32.48
N ILE A 327 85.49 -25.92 -32.92
CA ILE A 327 86.48 -25.43 -33.89
C ILE A 327 87.89 -25.53 -33.28
N ASN A 328 88.10 -25.01 -32.08
CA ASN A 328 89.40 -25.05 -31.39
C ASN A 328 89.89 -26.48 -31.07
N ASP A 329 88.99 -27.41 -30.77
CA ASP A 329 89.37 -28.81 -30.55
C ASP A 329 89.65 -29.52 -31.90
N SER A 330 88.94 -29.16 -32.98
CA SER A 330 89.21 -29.65 -34.33
C SER A 330 90.54 -29.13 -34.91
N THR A 331 90.88 -27.85 -34.70
CA THR A 331 92.17 -27.28 -35.15
C THR A 331 93.35 -27.87 -34.39
N LYS A 332 93.21 -28.18 -33.09
CA LYS A 332 94.21 -28.98 -32.33
C LYS A 332 94.40 -30.36 -32.94
N LEU A 333 93.31 -31.07 -33.27
CA LEU A 333 93.39 -32.40 -33.88
C LEU A 333 94.04 -32.36 -35.27
N LEU A 334 93.73 -31.34 -36.09
CA LEU A 334 94.39 -31.11 -37.38
C LEU A 334 95.89 -30.79 -37.21
N PHE A 335 96.25 -29.94 -36.24
CA PHE A 335 97.65 -29.63 -35.93
C PHE A 335 98.42 -30.88 -35.49
N LEU A 336 97.85 -31.69 -34.59
CA LEU A 336 98.42 -32.98 -34.16
C LEU A 336 98.57 -33.97 -35.33
N ARG A 337 97.59 -34.01 -36.26
CA ARG A 337 97.66 -34.84 -37.48
C ARG A 337 98.77 -34.37 -38.43
N ILE A 338 98.90 -33.06 -38.67
CA ILE A 338 99.96 -32.46 -39.49
C ILE A 338 101.33 -32.71 -38.84
N TRP A 339 101.46 -32.52 -37.53
CA TRP A 339 102.70 -32.77 -36.79
C TRP A 339 103.09 -34.26 -36.81
N ARG A 340 102.15 -35.18 -36.59
CA ARG A 340 102.36 -36.64 -36.70
C ARG A 340 102.76 -37.04 -38.11
N ASN A 341 102.15 -36.45 -39.14
CA ASN A 341 102.54 -36.70 -40.53
C ASN A 341 103.97 -36.19 -40.80
N ARG A 342 104.34 -35.01 -40.30
CA ARG A 342 105.68 -34.42 -40.46
C ARG A 342 106.76 -35.20 -39.71
N THR A 343 106.48 -35.71 -38.52
CA THR A 343 107.42 -36.57 -37.77
C THR A 343 107.55 -37.97 -38.37
N ASN A 344 106.44 -38.58 -38.83
CA ASN A 344 106.48 -39.85 -39.56
C ASN A 344 107.21 -39.72 -40.90
N SER A 345 106.97 -38.65 -41.66
CA SER A 345 107.69 -38.36 -42.91
C SER A 345 109.20 -38.24 -42.68
N LYS A 346 109.64 -37.62 -41.58
CA LYS A 346 111.06 -37.61 -41.18
C LYS A 346 111.60 -39.00 -40.83
N ARG A 347 110.80 -39.88 -40.18
CA ARG A 347 111.20 -41.26 -39.91
C ARG A 347 111.41 -42.05 -41.20
N PHE A 348 110.42 -42.07 -42.10
CA PHE A 348 110.59 -42.70 -43.42
C PHE A 348 111.73 -42.09 -44.25
N GLY A 349 112.05 -40.81 -44.05
CA GLY A 349 113.24 -40.18 -44.63
C GLY A 349 114.55 -40.75 -44.08
N ILE A 350 114.65 -41.00 -42.76
CA ILE A 350 115.83 -41.59 -42.11
C ILE A 350 115.94 -43.09 -42.45
N ASP A 351 114.84 -43.84 -42.39
CA ASP A 351 114.82 -45.25 -42.75
C ASP A 351 115.19 -45.44 -44.24
N GLY A 352 114.70 -44.53 -45.09
CA GLY A 352 115.02 -44.49 -46.52
C GLY A 352 116.46 -44.09 -46.82
N THR A 353 117.07 -43.15 -46.08
CA THR A 353 118.49 -42.82 -46.24
C THR A 353 119.42 -43.88 -45.64
N GLN A 354 119.03 -44.59 -44.59
CA GLN A 354 119.80 -45.75 -44.11
C GLN A 354 119.81 -46.87 -45.16
N LEU A 355 118.66 -47.20 -45.77
CA LEU A 355 118.57 -48.22 -46.82
C LEU A 355 119.36 -47.83 -48.09
N SER A 356 119.40 -46.56 -48.47
CA SER A 356 120.20 -46.13 -49.63
C SER A 356 121.69 -45.98 -49.31
N LEU A 357 122.09 -45.59 -48.09
CA LEU A 357 123.49 -45.63 -47.65
C LEU A 357 124.03 -47.08 -47.60
N GLN A 358 123.23 -48.04 -47.13
CA GLN A 358 123.56 -49.47 -47.21
C GLN A 358 123.74 -49.99 -48.64
N SER A 359 123.21 -49.31 -49.65
CA SER A 359 123.39 -49.65 -51.07
C SER A 359 124.60 -48.99 -51.74
N ILE A 360 125.29 -48.08 -51.05
CA ILE A 360 126.40 -47.27 -51.56
C ILE A 360 127.73 -47.65 -50.89
N ASP A 361 127.71 -48.02 -49.60
CA ASP A 361 128.90 -48.39 -48.85
C ASP A 361 128.94 -49.90 -48.56
N SER A 362 129.77 -50.62 -49.31
CA SER A 362 129.95 -52.07 -49.20
C SER A 362 130.80 -52.52 -48.00
N THR A 363 131.25 -51.60 -47.14
CA THR A 363 132.08 -51.92 -45.96
C THR A 363 131.31 -52.01 -44.65
N PHE A 364 130.00 -51.71 -44.63
CA PHE A 364 129.17 -51.84 -43.44
C PHE A 364 129.10 -53.31 -42.96
N PRO A 365 129.56 -53.63 -41.73
CA PRO A 365 129.47 -54.99 -41.21
C PRO A 365 128.02 -55.42 -41.04
N SER A 366 127.68 -56.60 -41.57
CA SER A 366 126.39 -57.26 -41.33
C SER A 366 126.28 -57.73 -39.87
N MET A 367 126.01 -56.78 -38.97
CA MET A 367 125.64 -57.04 -37.58
C MET A 367 124.22 -57.59 -37.52
N THR A 368 124.09 -58.84 -37.99
CA THR A 368 122.95 -59.70 -37.74
C THR A 368 122.60 -59.65 -36.26
N ASN A 369 121.32 -59.41 -35.95
CA ASN A 369 120.85 -59.20 -34.60
C ASN A 369 119.86 -60.33 -34.25
N PRO A 370 120.36 -61.52 -33.85
CA PRO A 370 119.59 -62.76 -33.78
C PRO A 370 118.70 -62.83 -32.54
N ASN A 371 117.86 -61.81 -32.30
CA ASN A 371 116.81 -61.85 -31.27
C ASN A 371 115.71 -60.79 -31.49
N LYS A 372 114.72 -61.12 -32.35
CA LYS A 372 113.34 -60.61 -32.28
C LYS A 372 112.41 -61.40 -33.22
N ILE A 373 112.10 -62.64 -32.81
CA ILE A 373 110.95 -63.37 -33.37
C ILE A 373 109.69 -62.68 -32.83
N LEU A 374 109.06 -61.85 -33.66
CA LEU A 374 107.68 -61.41 -33.49
C LEU A 374 106.91 -61.78 -34.76
N PRO A 375 105.70 -62.34 -34.65
CA PRO A 375 105.01 -62.92 -35.79
C PRO A 375 104.60 -61.85 -36.80
N LEU A 376 104.97 -62.06 -38.07
CA LEU A 376 104.45 -61.31 -39.21
C LEU A 376 102.95 -61.60 -39.37
N LEU A 377 102.12 -60.77 -38.71
CA LEU A 377 100.71 -60.62 -39.05
C LEU A 377 100.61 -60.20 -40.52
N LYS A 378 100.26 -61.16 -41.38
CA LYS A 378 100.08 -60.99 -42.83
C LYS A 378 98.86 -60.12 -43.12
N TYR A 379 98.98 -58.81 -42.87
CA TYR A 379 97.95 -57.83 -43.19
C TYR A 379 97.80 -57.75 -44.71
N LYS A 380 96.85 -58.52 -45.27
CA LYS A 380 96.51 -58.54 -46.70
C LYS A 380 96.01 -57.15 -47.12
N ARG A 381 96.93 -56.27 -47.50
CA ARG A 381 96.62 -54.94 -48.03
C ARG A 381 96.20 -55.08 -49.49
N SER A 382 94.93 -55.39 -49.70
CA SER A 382 94.29 -55.49 -51.02
C SER A 382 94.38 -54.17 -51.78
N ARG A 383 95.42 -54.04 -52.61
CA ARG A 383 95.52 -53.01 -53.65
C ARG A 383 94.61 -53.38 -54.81
N ASN A 384 93.30 -53.21 -54.63
CA ASN A 384 92.37 -53.18 -55.76
C ASN A 384 92.58 -51.85 -56.49
N ILE A 385 93.44 -51.88 -57.53
CA ILE A 385 93.58 -50.78 -58.48
C ILE A 385 92.40 -50.88 -59.44
N VAL A 386 91.31 -50.17 -59.15
CA VAL A 386 90.21 -49.94 -60.09
C VAL A 386 90.28 -48.48 -60.51
N ALA A 387 90.84 -48.25 -61.70
CA ALA A 387 91.19 -46.93 -62.20
C ALA A 387 90.51 -46.62 -63.54
N THR A 388 89.17 -46.73 -63.60
CA THR A 388 88.33 -46.23 -64.73
C THR A 388 86.84 -46.15 -64.32
N GLN A 389 86.41 -45.04 -63.70
CA GLN A 389 85.02 -44.46 -63.71
C GLN A 389 84.85 -43.27 -62.73
N SER A 390 85.92 -42.52 -62.44
CA SER A 390 86.02 -41.60 -61.29
C SER A 390 85.44 -40.18 -61.52
N GLN A 391 84.20 -40.04 -62.01
CA GLN A 391 83.51 -38.74 -62.07
C GLN A 391 82.03 -38.79 -61.66
N SER A 392 81.27 -39.81 -62.05
CA SER A 392 79.85 -39.97 -61.69
C SER A 392 79.65 -40.29 -60.19
N GLU A 393 80.36 -41.28 -59.66
CA GLU A 393 80.26 -41.67 -58.24
C GLU A 393 80.69 -40.55 -57.29
N SER A 394 81.65 -39.73 -57.69
CA SER A 394 82.08 -38.55 -56.93
C SER A 394 81.04 -37.41 -56.91
N GLN A 395 80.04 -37.44 -57.81
CA GLN A 395 78.89 -36.53 -57.76
C GLN A 395 77.76 -37.11 -56.91
N SER A 396 77.43 -38.40 -57.04
CA SER A 396 76.39 -39.02 -56.20
C SER A 396 76.78 -39.03 -54.71
N LEU A 397 78.05 -39.30 -54.37
CA LEU A 397 78.55 -39.20 -53.00
C LEU A 397 78.51 -37.76 -52.46
N ARG A 398 78.77 -36.75 -53.31
CA ARG A 398 78.62 -35.34 -52.89
C ARG A 398 77.17 -34.98 -52.64
N GLN A 399 76.26 -35.40 -53.51
CA GLN A 399 74.82 -35.20 -53.34
C GLN A 399 74.30 -35.90 -52.08
N SER A 400 74.72 -37.13 -51.79
CA SER A 400 74.32 -37.84 -50.56
C SER A 400 74.88 -37.17 -49.30
N PHE A 401 76.12 -36.64 -49.33
CA PHE A 401 76.64 -35.87 -48.20
C PHE A 401 75.93 -34.52 -48.03
N GLU A 402 75.62 -33.79 -49.12
CA GLU A 402 74.85 -32.54 -49.05
C GLU A 402 73.43 -32.79 -48.53
N GLU A 403 72.73 -33.83 -49.01
CA GLU A 403 71.41 -34.20 -48.48
C GLU A 403 71.48 -34.64 -47.01
N PHE A 404 72.52 -35.38 -46.61
CA PHE A 404 72.75 -35.76 -45.21
C PHE A 404 72.97 -34.53 -44.31
N PHE A 405 73.75 -33.53 -44.74
CA PHE A 405 73.89 -32.25 -44.02
C PHE A 405 72.60 -31.42 -44.03
N TYR A 406 71.78 -31.50 -45.08
CA TYR A 406 70.46 -30.86 -45.12
C TYR A 406 69.46 -31.52 -44.15
N ARG A 407 69.44 -32.86 -44.07
CA ARG A 407 68.62 -33.60 -43.09
C ARG A 407 69.08 -33.30 -41.64
N LEU A 408 70.39 -33.28 -41.40
CA LEU A 408 71.00 -32.91 -40.11
C LEU A 408 70.70 -31.48 -39.61
N SER A 409 70.36 -30.55 -40.51
CA SER A 409 70.06 -29.15 -40.17
C SER A 409 68.57 -28.84 -40.06
N ILE A 410 67.70 -29.80 -40.35
CA ILE A 410 66.24 -29.65 -40.31
C ILE A 410 65.60 -30.44 -39.15
N ASP A 411 66.12 -31.61 -38.79
CA ASP A 411 65.36 -32.59 -37.99
C ASP A 411 66.10 -33.02 -36.70
N ASP A 412 66.15 -32.11 -35.73
CA ASP A 412 66.83 -32.16 -34.41
C ASP A 412 66.50 -33.37 -33.50
N ARG A 413 65.68 -34.32 -33.96
CA ARG A 413 65.03 -35.37 -33.13
C ARG A 413 65.17 -36.81 -33.62
N LYS A 414 65.77 -37.08 -34.78
CA LYS A 414 66.05 -38.47 -35.18
C LYS A 414 67.37 -38.97 -34.58
N VAL A 415 67.34 -40.16 -33.99
CA VAL A 415 68.57 -40.89 -33.63
C VAL A 415 69.21 -41.37 -34.94
N ILE A 416 70.49 -41.04 -35.11
CA ILE A 416 71.27 -41.44 -36.29
C ILE A 416 71.85 -42.82 -36.02
N ASP A 417 71.53 -43.79 -36.87
CA ASP A 417 72.26 -45.04 -36.92
C ASP A 417 73.54 -44.83 -37.72
N TYR A 418 74.68 -45.22 -37.14
CA TYR A 418 75.99 -45.10 -37.79
C TYR A 418 76.32 -46.34 -38.64
N GLY A 419 75.48 -47.38 -38.61
CA GLY A 419 75.63 -48.60 -39.42
C GLY A 419 75.46 -48.38 -40.93
N GLU A 420 74.79 -47.32 -41.37
CA GLU A 420 74.65 -46.99 -42.80
C GLU A 420 75.85 -46.19 -43.37
N ILE A 421 76.88 -45.91 -42.56
CA ILE A 421 77.96 -44.94 -42.87
C ILE A 421 79.35 -45.62 -43.00
N MET A 422 79.46 -46.94 -42.80
CA MET A 422 80.70 -47.73 -42.96
C MET A 422 80.52 -48.97 -43.83
#